data_AF-A0A2L0H4A3-F1
#
_entry.id   AF-A0A2L0H4A3-F1
#
_cell.length_a   1.000
_cell.length_b   1.000
_cell.length_c   1.000
_cell.angle_alpha   90.00
_cell.angle_beta   90.00
_cell.angle_gamma   90.00
#
_symmetry.space_group_name_H-M   'P 1'
#
loop_
_entity.id
_entity.type
_entity.pdbx_description
1 polymer ?
#
loop_
_entity_poly.entity_id
_entity_poly.type
_entity_poly.pdbx_seq_one_letter_code
_entity_poly.pdbx_strand_id
1 'polypeptide(L)'
;MKIDYETISTLAGEIGCRRDDLIALSSQNDPFYVQRPSRKAEAEWFADLWDSLGFKAGSHPRRLHYTIVSQDPPILKPNGQPYLNTENDWKTLLSASLSARYLRLIPDEALADHRNDPPILNASNPGTHELWMHVVGAYQAEVAHHTPTNEVWPPGVLVHDLSVAQPYLVEVWVEKSTQNDVLVPLARQLEFNLVCGTGETSEILARQAVGRAVSDGRPMRILYVSDFDPGGRSMPVALARKIEFWIREADLDLDVTLDPIVLTPEQCERYRLPRTPLKETERRAAKFEKRFGQGATELDALEALHPGELAKIIGQEVCRYIDTTLSSRVREANWRYWRDVKRVEEDVLKEYDIADIQRRYDDLKNAFKVGAEALEEETRELWPQIAQELEARIPAFDPDEMPEPRAATPPDEPLFDSSRSYLDQIDAYRRWQGRGGTK
;
A
#
# COMPACT_ATOMS: atom_id res chain seq x y z
N MET A 1 -1.50 28.06 -17.62
CA MET A 1 -0.52 27.89 -18.72
C MET A 1 0.05 26.49 -18.61
N LYS A 2 -0.14 25.66 -19.63
CA LYS A 2 0.49 24.33 -19.69
C LYS A 2 2.00 24.54 -19.74
N ILE A 3 2.75 23.91 -18.84
CA ILE A 3 4.21 23.99 -18.80
C ILE A 3 4.75 22.70 -19.40
N ASP A 4 5.53 22.82 -20.45
CA ASP A 4 6.16 21.75 -21.21
C ASP A 4 7.50 22.23 -21.80
N TYR A 5 8.17 21.37 -22.56
CA TYR A 5 9.50 21.66 -23.12
C TYR A 5 9.52 22.91 -24.02
N GLU A 6 8.49 23.12 -24.85
CA GLU A 6 8.44 24.25 -25.78
C GLU A 6 8.11 25.56 -25.05
N THR A 7 7.18 25.53 -24.10
CA THR A 7 6.85 26.70 -23.28
C THR A 7 8.01 27.10 -22.36
N ILE A 8 8.76 26.14 -21.80
CA ILE A 8 10.01 26.42 -21.07
C ILE A 8 11.05 27.06 -22.00
N SER A 9 11.15 26.58 -23.24
CA SER A 9 12.05 27.17 -24.25
C SER A 9 11.70 28.62 -24.55
N THR A 10 10.42 28.90 -24.81
CA THR A 10 9.93 30.26 -25.08
C THR A 10 10.18 31.17 -23.88
N LEU A 11 9.82 30.72 -22.67
CA LEU A 11 10.00 31.47 -21.44
C LEU A 11 11.48 31.81 -21.18
N ALA A 12 12.39 30.85 -21.39
CA ALA A 12 13.83 31.08 -21.27
C ALA A 12 14.31 32.17 -22.24
N GLY A 13 13.78 32.20 -23.47
CA GLY A 13 14.06 33.24 -24.45
C GLY A 13 13.51 34.61 -24.04
N GLU A 14 12.31 34.67 -23.49
CA GLU A 14 11.66 35.91 -23.03
C GLU A 14 12.40 36.56 -21.85
N ILE A 15 12.83 35.77 -20.86
CA ILE A 15 13.51 36.29 -19.67
C ILE A 15 15.04 36.32 -19.78
N GLY A 16 15.59 35.80 -20.89
CA GLY A 16 17.03 35.85 -21.18
C GLY A 16 17.91 34.92 -20.34
N CYS A 17 17.41 33.74 -19.94
CA CYS A 17 18.18 32.73 -19.21
C CYS A 17 18.36 31.44 -20.03
N ARG A 18 19.15 30.48 -19.52
CA ARG A 18 19.22 29.15 -20.15
C ARG A 18 17.97 28.36 -19.79
N ARG A 19 17.54 27.45 -20.67
CA ARG A 19 16.43 26.52 -20.37
C ARG A 19 16.72 25.68 -19.12
N ASP A 20 17.97 25.24 -18.95
CA ASP A 20 18.41 24.46 -17.79
C ASP A 20 18.30 25.24 -16.46
N ASP A 21 18.19 26.56 -16.51
CA ASP A 21 17.98 27.40 -15.31
C ASP A 21 16.49 27.35 -14.86
N LEU A 22 15.59 26.80 -15.69
CA LEU A 22 14.13 26.74 -15.46
C LEU A 22 13.63 25.32 -15.12
N ILE A 23 14.53 24.38 -14.84
CA ILE A 23 14.20 23.04 -14.36
C ILE A 23 14.86 22.75 -13.02
N ALA A 24 14.22 21.90 -12.23
CA ALA A 24 14.71 21.56 -10.89
C ALA A 24 15.65 20.34 -10.93
N LEU A 25 15.46 19.44 -11.90
CA LEU A 25 16.29 18.25 -12.09
C LEU A 25 17.18 18.39 -13.33
N SER A 26 18.02 17.39 -13.58
CA SER A 26 18.79 17.36 -14.83
C SER A 26 17.85 17.22 -16.03
N SER A 27 18.26 17.71 -17.21
CA SER A 27 17.48 17.59 -18.45
C SER A 27 17.14 16.14 -18.87
N GLN A 28 17.87 15.16 -18.33
CA GLN A 28 17.60 13.73 -18.51
C GLN A 28 16.48 13.22 -17.59
N ASN A 29 16.34 13.80 -16.40
CA ASN A 29 15.47 13.30 -15.34
C ASN A 29 14.23 14.17 -15.11
N ASP A 30 14.25 15.45 -15.49
CA ASP A 30 13.12 16.35 -15.26
C ASP A 30 11.89 15.92 -16.09
N PRO A 31 10.72 15.70 -15.47
CA PRO A 31 9.50 15.31 -16.19
C PRO A 31 9.07 16.30 -17.26
N PHE A 32 9.31 17.60 -17.05
CA PHE A 32 8.87 18.65 -17.99
C PHE A 32 9.70 18.68 -19.27
N TYR A 33 10.82 17.96 -19.29
CA TYR A 33 11.66 17.78 -20.46
C TYR A 33 11.33 16.49 -21.23
N VAL A 34 10.29 15.75 -20.84
CA VAL A 34 9.94 14.49 -21.51
C VAL A 34 9.63 14.68 -23.01
N GLN A 35 9.10 15.85 -23.39
CA GLN A 35 8.79 16.18 -24.78
C GLN A 35 10.02 16.58 -25.62
N ARG A 36 11.23 16.63 -25.02
CA ARG A 36 12.47 16.84 -25.77
C ARG A 36 12.56 15.81 -26.91
N PRO A 37 12.92 16.19 -28.15
CA PRO A 37 12.83 15.30 -29.31
C PRO A 37 13.48 13.91 -29.13
N SER A 38 14.64 13.83 -28.49
CA SER A 38 15.30 12.54 -28.23
C SER A 38 14.53 11.66 -27.24
N ARG A 39 13.97 12.25 -26.17
CA ARG A 39 13.19 11.51 -25.17
C ARG A 39 11.83 11.08 -25.71
N LYS A 40 11.22 11.94 -26.54
CA LYS A 40 9.99 11.60 -27.26
C LYS A 40 10.22 10.40 -28.21
N ALA A 41 11.29 10.42 -29.00
CA ALA A 41 11.64 9.30 -29.88
C ALA A 41 11.95 8.00 -29.09
N GLU A 42 12.62 8.10 -27.94
CA GLU A 42 12.83 6.96 -27.04
C GLU A 42 11.51 6.41 -26.47
N ALA A 43 10.59 7.30 -26.09
CA ALA A 43 9.28 6.92 -25.56
C ALA A 43 8.40 6.23 -26.61
N GLU A 44 8.34 6.78 -27.83
CA GLU A 44 7.62 6.19 -28.97
C GLU A 44 8.19 4.82 -29.31
N TRP A 45 9.53 4.69 -29.39
CA TRP A 45 10.19 3.40 -29.59
C TRP A 45 9.83 2.38 -28.50
N PHE A 46 9.76 2.79 -27.23
CA PHE A 46 9.36 1.89 -26.16
C PHE A 46 7.89 1.47 -26.27
N ALA A 47 6.99 2.39 -26.65
CA ALA A 47 5.57 2.09 -26.84
C ALA A 47 5.34 1.15 -28.03
N ASP A 48 6.05 1.35 -29.14
CA ASP A 48 5.99 0.44 -30.29
C ASP A 48 6.46 -0.97 -29.91
N LEU A 49 7.52 -1.08 -29.09
CA LEU A 49 7.96 -2.37 -28.53
C LEU A 49 6.94 -2.96 -27.56
N TRP A 50 6.28 -2.10 -26.76
CA TRP A 50 5.22 -2.50 -25.83
C TRP A 50 4.12 -3.29 -26.56
N ASP A 51 3.63 -2.71 -27.65
CA ASP A 51 2.53 -3.26 -28.44
C ASP A 51 2.98 -4.42 -29.34
N SER A 52 4.07 -4.26 -30.08
CA SER A 52 4.53 -5.25 -31.06
C SER A 52 4.98 -6.58 -30.44
N LEU A 53 5.55 -6.54 -29.24
CA LEU A 53 5.99 -7.74 -28.51
C LEU A 53 4.91 -8.28 -27.56
N GLY A 54 3.71 -7.69 -27.57
CA GLY A 54 2.53 -8.19 -26.85
C GLY A 54 2.67 -8.14 -25.33
N PHE A 55 3.33 -7.10 -24.79
CA PHE A 55 3.49 -6.96 -23.35
C PHE A 55 2.16 -6.61 -22.67
N LYS A 56 1.98 -7.12 -21.45
CA LYS A 56 0.75 -6.96 -20.66
C LYS A 56 1.00 -6.08 -19.45
N ALA A 57 -0.07 -5.46 -18.95
CA ALA A 57 -0.05 -4.74 -17.68
C ALA A 57 0.54 -5.60 -16.54
N GLY A 58 1.31 -4.97 -15.65
CA GLY A 58 2.09 -5.63 -14.61
C GLY A 58 3.37 -6.31 -15.10
N SER A 59 3.84 -6.06 -16.33
CA SER A 59 5.11 -6.63 -16.80
C SER A 59 6.30 -5.98 -16.09
N HIS A 60 7.29 -6.79 -15.70
CA HIS A 60 8.55 -6.27 -15.12
C HIS A 60 9.51 -5.81 -16.23
N PRO A 61 10.19 -4.64 -16.12
CA PRO A 61 11.11 -4.14 -17.15
C PRO A 61 12.21 -5.14 -17.57
N ARG A 62 12.64 -5.99 -16.64
CA ARG A 62 13.64 -7.04 -16.94
C ARG A 62 13.11 -8.11 -17.89
N ARG A 63 11.81 -8.41 -17.86
CA ARG A 63 11.18 -9.33 -18.81
C ARG A 63 11.21 -8.74 -20.21
N LEU A 64 10.85 -7.46 -20.35
CA LEU A 64 10.92 -6.73 -21.61
C LEU A 64 12.34 -6.75 -22.18
N HIS A 65 13.32 -6.47 -21.32
CA HIS A 65 14.72 -6.49 -21.68
C HIS A 65 15.17 -7.81 -22.30
N TYR A 66 14.85 -8.94 -21.66
CA TYR A 66 15.22 -10.25 -22.23
C TYR A 66 14.45 -10.58 -23.50
N THR A 67 13.18 -10.20 -23.61
CA THR A 67 12.41 -10.38 -24.86
C THR A 67 13.02 -9.60 -26.02
N ILE A 68 13.49 -8.36 -25.79
CA ILE A 68 14.17 -7.54 -26.80
C ILE A 68 15.50 -8.18 -27.22
N VAL A 69 16.30 -8.63 -26.25
CA VAL A 69 17.60 -9.28 -26.51
C VAL A 69 17.46 -10.59 -27.29
N SER A 70 16.30 -11.27 -27.18
CA SER A 70 16.02 -12.52 -27.88
C SER A 70 15.47 -12.38 -29.30
N GLN A 71 15.37 -11.15 -29.85
CA GLN A 71 14.90 -10.95 -31.22
C GLN A 71 16.02 -11.18 -32.25
N ASP A 72 15.65 -11.79 -33.38
CA ASP A 72 16.52 -11.97 -34.56
C ASP A 72 15.77 -11.54 -35.84
N PRO A 73 16.24 -10.51 -36.57
CA PRO A 73 17.43 -9.69 -36.30
C PRO A 73 17.30 -8.81 -35.03
N PRO A 74 18.41 -8.29 -34.47
CA PRO A 74 18.38 -7.46 -33.28
C PRO A 74 17.52 -6.20 -33.46
N ILE A 75 16.72 -5.87 -32.44
CA ILE A 75 15.94 -4.63 -32.41
C ILE A 75 16.87 -3.43 -32.48
N LEU A 76 16.52 -2.48 -33.35
CA LEU A 76 17.21 -1.20 -33.46
C LEU A 76 16.68 -0.21 -32.43
N LYS A 77 17.58 0.52 -31.79
CA LYS A 77 17.29 1.67 -30.92
C LYS A 77 16.91 2.90 -31.76
N PRO A 78 16.35 3.96 -31.16
CA PRO A 78 16.00 5.20 -31.87
C PRO A 78 17.17 5.85 -32.63
N ASN A 79 18.41 5.63 -32.17
CA ASN A 79 19.62 6.12 -32.84
C ASN A 79 20.13 5.21 -33.98
N GLY A 80 19.37 4.19 -34.36
CA GLY A 80 19.70 3.23 -35.42
C GLY A 80 20.71 2.16 -35.02
N GLN A 81 21.22 2.17 -33.79
CA GLN A 81 22.17 1.14 -33.31
C GLN A 81 21.42 -0.08 -32.78
N PRO A 82 21.95 -1.31 -32.94
CA PRO A 82 21.33 -2.51 -32.40
C PRO A 82 21.32 -2.50 -30.85
N TYR A 83 20.30 -3.13 -30.27
CA TYR A 83 20.20 -3.38 -28.83
C TYR A 83 21.00 -4.65 -28.49
N LEU A 84 22.12 -4.51 -27.78
CA LEU A 84 23.14 -5.57 -27.63
C LEU A 84 23.35 -6.05 -26.19
N ASN A 85 22.35 -5.85 -25.32
CA ASN A 85 22.43 -6.25 -23.90
C ASN A 85 23.61 -5.59 -23.14
N THR A 86 23.90 -4.33 -23.44
CA THR A 86 24.88 -3.56 -22.65
C THR A 86 24.20 -2.88 -21.45
N GLU A 87 25.00 -2.47 -20.46
CA GLU A 87 24.54 -1.64 -19.34
C GLU A 87 23.88 -0.33 -19.83
N ASN A 88 24.38 0.23 -20.94
CA ASN A 88 23.79 1.42 -21.54
C ASN A 88 22.45 1.13 -22.22
N ASP A 89 22.29 -0.02 -22.84
CA ASP A 89 21.01 -0.44 -23.43
C ASP A 89 19.95 -0.61 -22.33
N TRP A 90 20.32 -1.24 -21.21
CA TRP A 90 19.45 -1.35 -20.05
C TRP A 90 19.02 0.02 -19.49
N LYS A 91 19.96 0.96 -19.32
CA LYS A 91 19.64 2.34 -18.89
C LYS A 91 18.74 3.06 -19.87
N THR A 92 18.99 2.88 -21.17
CA THR A 92 18.16 3.46 -22.24
C THR A 92 16.74 2.91 -22.17
N LEU A 93 16.57 1.59 -22.00
CA LEU A 93 15.26 0.96 -21.86
C LEU A 93 14.49 1.52 -20.66
N LEU A 94 15.15 1.68 -19.50
CA LEU A 94 14.53 2.26 -18.31
C LEU A 94 14.12 3.73 -18.54
N SER A 95 15.00 4.55 -19.13
CA SER A 95 14.73 5.96 -19.48
C SER A 95 13.57 6.10 -20.47
N ALA A 96 13.57 5.26 -21.50
CA ALA A 96 12.52 5.20 -22.52
C ALA A 96 11.18 4.80 -21.90
N SER A 97 11.17 3.79 -21.03
CA SER A 97 9.96 3.37 -20.30
C SER A 97 9.38 4.49 -19.43
N LEU A 98 10.24 5.25 -18.75
CA LEU A 98 9.83 6.37 -17.91
C LEU A 98 9.21 7.49 -18.76
N SER A 99 9.84 7.78 -19.90
CA SER A 99 9.35 8.81 -20.82
C SER A 99 8.02 8.41 -21.47
N ALA A 100 7.84 7.13 -21.83
CA ALA A 100 6.58 6.59 -22.34
C ALA A 100 5.43 6.71 -21.33
N ARG A 101 5.69 6.51 -20.03
CA ARG A 101 4.69 6.71 -18.97
C ARG A 101 4.29 8.18 -18.81
N TYR A 102 5.25 9.09 -18.70
CA TYR A 102 4.94 10.53 -18.64
C TYR A 102 4.16 11.03 -19.86
N LEU A 103 4.45 10.51 -21.05
CA LEU A 103 3.74 10.84 -22.29
C LEU A 103 2.44 10.04 -22.48
N ARG A 104 2.09 9.15 -21.53
CA ARG A 104 0.90 8.28 -21.60
C ARG A 104 0.80 7.45 -22.89
N LEU A 105 1.95 7.03 -23.42
CA LEU A 105 2.03 6.16 -24.61
C LEU A 105 1.81 4.68 -24.27
N ILE A 106 1.86 4.33 -22.99
CA ILE A 106 1.52 3.01 -22.46
C ILE A 106 0.53 3.17 -21.31
N PRO A 107 -0.25 2.12 -20.95
CA PRO A 107 -1.15 2.17 -19.80
C PRO A 107 -0.43 2.54 -18.50
N ASP A 108 -1.12 3.27 -17.63
CA ASP A 108 -0.62 3.69 -16.32
C ASP A 108 -0.06 2.53 -15.46
N GLU A 109 -0.76 1.40 -15.46
CA GLU A 109 -0.39 0.18 -14.74
C GLU A 109 0.38 -0.83 -15.62
N ALA A 110 0.98 -0.36 -16.72
CA ALA A 110 1.73 -1.20 -17.65
C ALA A 110 2.88 -1.95 -16.94
N LEU A 111 3.63 -1.25 -16.09
CA LEU A 111 4.84 -1.79 -15.47
C LEU A 111 4.66 -1.97 -13.97
N ALA A 112 5.04 -3.16 -13.48
CA ALA A 112 4.99 -3.44 -12.06
C ALA A 112 6.18 -2.80 -11.31
N ASP A 113 5.90 -2.05 -10.25
CA ASP A 113 6.91 -1.55 -9.31
C ASP A 113 7.18 -2.61 -8.23
N HIS A 114 8.21 -3.43 -8.46
CA HIS A 114 8.69 -4.41 -7.47
C HIS A 114 9.83 -3.87 -6.60
N ARG A 115 10.13 -2.57 -6.70
CA ARG A 115 11.24 -1.95 -5.95
C ARG A 115 10.80 -1.44 -4.58
N ASN A 116 9.55 -1.02 -4.45
CA ASN A 116 9.03 -0.41 -3.23
C ASN A 116 7.92 -1.29 -2.64
N ASP A 117 7.85 -1.33 -1.31
CA ASP A 117 6.73 -1.95 -0.62
C ASP A 117 5.45 -1.11 -0.85
N PRO A 118 4.27 -1.74 -0.83
CA PRO A 118 3.01 -1.01 -0.89
C PRO A 118 2.90 0.01 0.26
N PRO A 119 2.35 1.20 0.00
CA PRO A 119 2.03 2.16 1.06
C PRO A 119 1.17 1.55 2.17
N ILE A 120 1.46 1.92 3.42
CA ILE A 120 0.61 1.62 4.58
C ILE A 120 -0.38 2.77 4.74
N LEU A 121 -1.61 2.56 4.29
CA LEU A 121 -2.66 3.57 4.31
C LEU A 121 -3.43 3.51 5.64
N ASN A 122 -3.31 4.53 6.48
CA ASN A 122 -4.04 4.65 7.75
C ASN A 122 -4.95 5.87 7.82
N ALA A 123 -4.79 6.84 6.91
CA ALA A 123 -5.57 8.07 6.94
C ALA A 123 -7.06 7.74 6.80
N SER A 124 -7.85 8.24 7.76
CA SER A 124 -9.29 8.05 7.77
C SER A 124 -9.92 8.67 6.52
N ASN A 125 -10.98 8.01 6.02
CA ASN A 125 -11.80 8.46 4.89
C ASN A 125 -12.20 9.95 5.05
N PRO A 126 -12.36 10.76 3.99
CA PRO A 126 -12.85 12.16 4.01
C PRO A 126 -14.13 12.47 4.82
N GLY A 127 -14.73 11.46 5.47
CA GLY A 127 -15.81 11.63 6.42
C GLY A 127 -17.14 11.74 5.69
N THR A 128 -18.13 11.06 6.20
CA THR A 128 -19.50 11.19 5.73
C THR A 128 -20.22 12.16 6.65
N HIS A 129 -20.61 13.32 6.12
CA HIS A 129 -21.49 14.25 6.84
C HIS A 129 -22.97 13.86 6.71
N GLU A 130 -23.28 12.78 5.99
CA GLU A 130 -24.63 12.27 5.83
C GLU A 130 -24.96 11.31 6.95
N LEU A 131 -25.78 11.79 7.87
CA LEU A 131 -26.38 11.01 8.92
C LEU A 131 -27.33 9.98 8.30
N TRP A 132 -26.95 8.71 8.28
CA TRP A 132 -27.83 7.66 7.80
C TRP A 132 -28.64 7.08 8.96
N MET A 133 -29.95 7.28 8.91
CA MET A 133 -30.90 6.74 9.88
C MET A 133 -31.90 5.83 9.16
N HIS A 134 -32.13 4.66 9.73
CA HIS A 134 -33.14 3.75 9.22
C HIS A 134 -33.89 3.08 10.37
N VAL A 135 -35.21 2.94 10.22
CA VAL A 135 -36.03 2.15 11.14
C VAL A 135 -35.89 0.68 10.77
N VAL A 136 -35.21 -0.09 11.60
CA VAL A 136 -35.11 -1.54 11.45
C VAL A 136 -36.29 -2.23 12.13
N GLY A 137 -36.62 -3.44 11.69
CA GLY A 137 -37.73 -4.22 12.25
C GLY A 137 -39.13 -3.72 11.85
N ALA A 138 -39.25 -2.64 11.06
CA ALA A 138 -40.53 -2.05 10.68
C ALA A 138 -41.49 -3.01 9.94
N TYR A 139 -40.94 -4.00 9.21
CA TYR A 139 -41.71 -4.99 8.43
C TYR A 139 -41.34 -6.45 8.75
N GLN A 140 -40.49 -6.68 9.75
CA GLN A 140 -39.97 -8.01 10.12
C GLN A 140 -40.41 -8.35 11.54
N ALA A 141 -41.56 -9.01 11.68
CA ALA A 141 -41.88 -9.78 12.87
C ALA A 141 -41.31 -11.20 12.69
N GLU A 142 -39.99 -11.33 12.60
CA GLU A 142 -39.29 -12.61 12.36
C GLU A 142 -39.20 -13.46 13.63
N VAL A 143 -40.31 -13.55 14.36
CA VAL A 143 -40.47 -14.27 15.62
C VAL A 143 -40.01 -15.73 15.50
N ALA A 144 -40.12 -16.35 14.31
CA ALA A 144 -39.63 -17.70 14.03
C ALA A 144 -38.09 -17.82 13.92
N HIS A 145 -37.38 -16.76 13.53
CA HIS A 145 -35.92 -16.74 13.33
C HIS A 145 -35.13 -16.22 14.54
N HIS A 146 -35.78 -15.58 15.52
CA HIS A 146 -35.19 -15.16 16.80
C HIS A 146 -35.10 -16.28 17.86
N THR A 147 -35.28 -17.52 17.43
CA THR A 147 -35.23 -18.72 18.27
C THR A 147 -33.90 -18.95 19.02
N PRO A 148 -32.73 -18.42 18.62
CA PRO A 148 -31.51 -18.54 19.44
C PRO A 148 -31.36 -17.50 20.56
N THR A 149 -32.04 -16.35 20.51
CA THR A 149 -31.73 -15.19 21.38
C THR A 149 -32.72 -14.96 22.52
N ASN A 150 -33.86 -15.68 22.56
CA ASN A 150 -34.91 -15.59 23.60
C ASN A 150 -35.59 -14.21 23.79
N GLU A 151 -35.39 -13.26 22.88
CA GLU A 151 -35.93 -11.90 23.02
C GLU A 151 -36.68 -11.47 21.75
N VAL A 152 -37.87 -10.88 21.92
CA VAL A 152 -38.59 -10.18 20.85
C VAL A 152 -37.87 -8.86 20.60
N TRP A 153 -37.45 -8.64 19.36
CA TRP A 153 -36.81 -7.39 18.96
C TRP A 153 -37.85 -6.45 18.33
N PRO A 154 -38.34 -5.40 19.03
CA PRO A 154 -39.24 -4.44 18.43
C PRO A 154 -38.51 -3.58 17.38
N PRO A 155 -39.25 -2.87 16.50
CA PRO A 155 -38.65 -1.90 15.61
C PRO A 155 -37.81 -0.87 16.37
N GLY A 156 -36.68 -0.49 15.80
CA GLY A 156 -35.74 0.45 16.41
C GLY A 156 -35.07 1.33 15.37
N VAL A 157 -34.41 2.39 15.82
CA VAL A 157 -33.65 3.31 14.97
C VAL A 157 -32.18 2.93 15.03
N LEU A 158 -31.62 2.58 13.88
CA LEU A 158 -30.16 2.51 13.73
C LEU A 158 -29.62 3.83 13.19
N VAL A 159 -28.53 4.27 13.79
CA VAL A 159 -27.78 5.46 13.36
C VAL A 159 -26.40 4.98 12.92
N HIS A 160 -26.05 5.26 11.67
CA HIS A 160 -24.73 5.00 11.11
C HIS A 160 -24.03 6.32 10.74
N ASP A 161 -22.70 6.24 10.58
CA ASP A 161 -21.91 7.18 9.78
C ASP A 161 -21.80 8.65 10.25
N LEU A 162 -21.93 8.91 11.55
CA LEU A 162 -21.40 10.15 12.13
C LEU A 162 -19.88 10.10 12.22
N SER A 163 -19.19 10.41 11.13
CA SER A 163 -17.74 10.53 11.09
C SER A 163 -17.32 11.94 10.64
N VAL A 164 -16.42 12.56 11.40
CA VAL A 164 -15.80 13.83 11.02
C VAL A 164 -14.35 13.54 10.66
N ALA A 165 -13.96 13.88 9.44
CA ALA A 165 -12.60 13.66 8.98
C ALA A 165 -11.64 14.73 9.49
N GLN A 166 -10.36 14.36 9.57
CA GLN A 166 -9.28 15.33 9.72
C GLN A 166 -9.25 16.29 8.52
N PRO A 167 -8.84 17.55 8.71
CA PRO A 167 -8.88 18.56 7.65
C PRO A 167 -7.85 18.34 6.53
N TYR A 168 -6.81 17.52 6.78
CA TYR A 168 -5.74 17.25 5.83
C TYR A 168 -5.55 15.75 5.62
N LEU A 169 -5.16 15.37 4.40
CA LEU A 169 -4.56 14.07 4.11
C LEU A 169 -3.06 14.16 4.39
N VAL A 170 -2.59 13.52 5.46
CA VAL A 170 -1.16 13.54 5.82
C VAL A 170 -0.48 12.25 5.36
N GLU A 171 0.63 12.39 4.64
CA GLU A 171 1.50 11.28 4.26
C GLU A 171 2.92 11.51 4.75
N VAL A 172 3.52 10.48 5.35
CA VAL A 172 4.95 10.47 5.70
C VAL A 172 5.68 9.57 4.71
N TRP A 173 6.65 10.13 4.02
CA TRP A 173 7.47 9.43 3.03
C TRP A 173 8.86 9.23 3.58
N VAL A 174 9.37 7.99 3.57
CA VAL A 174 10.71 7.67 4.06
C VAL A 174 11.55 7.03 2.96
N GLU A 175 12.79 7.47 2.79
CA GLU A 175 13.72 6.92 1.79
C GLU A 175 13.99 5.43 1.96
N LYS A 176 14.07 4.97 3.21
CA LYS A 176 14.47 3.60 3.57
C LYS A 176 13.69 3.11 4.79
N SER A 177 13.24 1.86 4.73
CA SER A 177 12.43 1.20 5.76
C SER A 177 13.18 0.75 7.03
N THR A 178 14.40 1.26 7.30
CA THR A 178 15.20 0.82 8.47
C THR A 178 14.58 1.19 9.81
N GLN A 179 13.69 2.19 9.82
CA GLN A 179 13.03 2.71 11.02
C GLN A 179 11.54 2.33 11.10
N ASN A 180 11.13 1.24 10.43
CA ASN A 180 9.73 0.80 10.41
C ASN A 180 9.20 0.38 11.80
N ASP A 181 10.07 -0.08 12.70
CA ASP A 181 9.75 -0.36 14.10
C ASP A 181 9.25 0.88 14.85
N VAL A 182 9.72 2.07 14.46
CA VAL A 182 9.25 3.37 14.98
C VAL A 182 8.08 3.91 14.15
N LEU A 183 8.22 3.91 12.83
CA LEU A 183 7.29 4.59 11.92
C LEU A 183 5.93 3.89 11.81
N VAL A 184 5.89 2.55 11.76
CA VAL A 184 4.62 1.82 11.57
C VAL A 184 3.69 1.97 12.78
N PRO A 185 4.15 1.81 14.04
CA PRO A 185 3.29 2.08 15.20
C PRO A 185 2.80 3.53 15.25
N LEU A 186 3.68 4.50 14.93
CA LEU A 186 3.32 5.91 14.93
C LEU A 186 2.29 6.27 13.85
N ALA A 187 2.44 5.71 12.65
CA ALA A 187 1.50 5.88 11.54
C ALA A 187 0.10 5.36 11.89
N ARG A 188 0.02 4.22 12.58
CA ARG A 188 -1.24 3.66 13.08
C ARG A 188 -1.84 4.51 14.20
N GLN A 189 -1.01 4.99 15.12
CA GLN A 189 -1.46 5.77 16.27
C GLN A 189 -2.01 7.15 15.85
N LEU A 190 -1.37 7.80 14.87
CA LEU A 190 -1.74 9.14 14.41
C LEU A 190 -2.54 9.14 13.10
N GLU A 191 -2.89 7.96 12.58
CA GLU A 191 -3.71 7.79 11.36
C GLU A 191 -3.16 8.58 10.14
N PHE A 192 -1.86 8.51 9.87
CA PHE A 192 -1.28 9.04 8.63
C PHE A 192 -0.85 7.91 7.68
N ASN A 193 -0.81 8.18 6.38
CA ASN A 193 -0.30 7.21 5.40
C ASN A 193 1.23 7.18 5.45
N LEU A 194 1.82 5.98 5.51
CA LEU A 194 3.26 5.79 5.47
C LEU A 194 3.68 5.19 4.12
N VAL A 195 4.58 5.88 3.42
CA VAL A 195 5.14 5.44 2.14
C VAL A 195 6.63 5.18 2.31
N CYS A 196 7.01 3.90 2.30
CA CYS A 196 8.40 3.49 2.41
C CYS A 196 8.99 3.27 1.02
N GLY A 197 10.02 4.04 0.68
CA GLY A 197 10.80 3.86 -0.55
C GLY A 197 12.01 2.96 -0.34
N THR A 198 12.71 2.70 -1.45
CA THR A 198 14.09 2.24 -1.44
C THR A 198 14.95 3.16 -2.31
N GLY A 199 15.43 4.27 -1.74
CA GLY A 199 16.19 5.30 -2.45
C GLY A 199 15.27 6.21 -3.29
N GLU A 200 15.72 6.64 -4.48
CA GLU A 200 14.94 7.59 -5.28
C GLU A 200 13.56 7.03 -5.68
N THR A 201 12.51 7.73 -5.26
CA THR A 201 11.11 7.37 -5.44
C THR A 201 10.73 7.16 -6.91
N SER A 202 9.96 6.11 -7.19
CA SER A 202 9.46 5.83 -8.54
C SER A 202 8.42 6.86 -8.97
N GLU A 203 8.30 7.06 -10.28
CA GLU A 203 7.24 7.90 -10.84
C GLU A 203 5.85 7.31 -10.55
N ILE A 204 5.72 5.98 -10.50
CA ILE A 204 4.47 5.27 -10.17
C ILE A 204 3.95 5.70 -8.79
N LEU A 205 4.81 5.69 -7.75
CA LEU A 205 4.40 6.14 -6.41
C LEU A 205 3.98 7.61 -6.41
N ALA A 206 4.68 8.49 -7.16
CA ALA A 206 4.30 9.89 -7.27
C ALA A 206 2.93 10.08 -7.95
N ARG A 207 2.65 9.31 -9.01
CA ARG A 207 1.35 9.28 -9.69
C ARG A 207 0.24 8.77 -8.76
N GLN A 208 0.50 7.71 -8.00
CA GLN A 208 -0.43 7.18 -7.01
C GLN A 208 -0.72 8.19 -5.88
N ALA A 209 0.27 8.99 -5.48
CA ALA A 209 0.08 10.08 -4.51
C ALA A 209 -0.93 11.12 -5.03
N VAL A 210 -0.78 11.54 -6.29
CA VAL A 210 -1.75 12.43 -6.96
C VAL A 210 -3.12 11.77 -7.06
N GLY A 211 -3.19 10.49 -7.42
CA GLY A 211 -4.44 9.73 -7.43
C GLY A 211 -5.14 9.70 -6.07
N ARG A 212 -4.39 9.54 -4.97
CA ARG A 212 -4.93 9.63 -3.61
C ARG A 212 -5.43 11.03 -3.28
N ALA A 213 -4.67 12.07 -3.62
CA ALA A 213 -5.10 13.46 -3.42
C ALA A 213 -6.41 13.77 -4.16
N VAL A 214 -6.56 13.30 -5.41
CA VAL A 214 -7.81 13.43 -6.18
C VAL A 214 -8.96 12.67 -5.53
N SER A 215 -8.73 11.41 -5.16
CA SER A 215 -9.78 10.55 -4.60
C SER A 215 -10.24 11.01 -3.22
N ASP A 216 -9.36 11.61 -2.44
CA ASP A 216 -9.63 12.07 -1.08
C ASP A 216 -10.26 13.47 -1.06
N GLY A 217 -9.77 14.37 -1.92
CA GLY A 217 -10.30 15.72 -2.08
C GLY A 217 -9.88 16.73 -1.00
N ARG A 218 -9.28 16.29 0.12
CA ARG A 218 -8.70 17.21 1.11
C ARG A 218 -7.31 17.69 0.69
N PRO A 219 -6.87 18.86 1.19
CA PRO A 219 -5.48 19.28 1.05
C PRO A 219 -4.50 18.23 1.58
N MET A 220 -3.49 17.90 0.79
CA MET A 220 -2.50 16.87 1.07
C MET A 220 -1.21 17.48 1.61
N ARG A 221 -0.64 16.88 2.65
CA ARG A 221 0.63 17.30 3.27
C ARG A 221 1.59 16.13 3.31
N ILE A 222 2.64 16.21 2.50
CA ILE A 222 3.68 15.19 2.42
C ILE A 222 4.85 15.61 3.32
N LEU A 223 5.14 14.81 4.32
CA LEU A 223 6.28 15.00 5.21
C LEU A 223 7.38 14.00 4.83
N TYR A 224 8.53 14.50 4.39
CA TYR A 224 9.61 13.68 3.87
C TYR A 224 10.70 13.44 4.92
N VAL A 225 11.10 12.18 5.06
CA VAL A 225 12.11 11.69 5.99
C VAL A 225 13.25 11.09 5.17
N SER A 226 14.44 11.65 5.31
CA SER A 226 15.64 11.22 4.59
C SER A 226 16.89 11.46 5.40
N ASP A 227 17.99 10.85 4.95
CA ASP A 227 19.32 11.14 5.48
C ASP A 227 19.73 12.60 5.16
N PHE A 228 20.65 13.14 5.96
CA PHE A 228 21.27 14.43 5.67
C PHE A 228 22.54 14.25 4.84
N ASP A 229 22.32 14.00 3.56
CA ASP A 229 23.35 13.85 2.54
C ASP A 229 22.91 14.53 1.21
N PRO A 230 23.73 14.49 0.14
CA PRO A 230 23.32 15.02 -1.15
C PRO A 230 22.09 14.33 -1.76
N GLY A 231 21.89 13.03 -1.48
CA GLY A 231 20.76 12.22 -1.93
C GLY A 231 19.46 12.68 -1.28
N GLY A 232 19.38 12.64 0.05
CA GLY A 232 18.25 13.07 0.87
C GLY A 232 17.85 14.52 0.65
N ARG A 233 18.76 15.38 0.19
CA ARG A 233 18.39 16.74 -0.27
C ARG A 233 17.78 16.81 -1.66
N SER A 234 18.15 15.87 -2.53
CA SER A 234 17.71 15.85 -3.92
C SER A 234 16.42 15.06 -4.14
N MET A 235 16.18 14.00 -3.39
CA MET A 235 15.03 13.11 -3.59
C MET A 235 13.68 13.77 -3.28
N PRO A 236 13.53 14.60 -2.22
CA PRO A 236 12.31 15.38 -2.01
C PRO A 236 11.97 16.28 -3.20
N VAL A 237 12.99 16.94 -3.77
CA VAL A 237 12.82 17.78 -4.97
C VAL A 237 12.39 16.94 -6.17
N ALA A 238 13.00 15.77 -6.34
CA ALA A 238 12.62 14.85 -7.41
C ALA A 238 11.18 14.35 -7.28
N LEU A 239 10.74 13.99 -6.07
CA LEU A 239 9.35 13.61 -5.80
C LEU A 239 8.39 14.78 -6.06
N ALA A 240 8.68 15.95 -5.49
CA ALA A 240 7.88 17.15 -5.70
C ALA A 240 7.72 17.48 -7.19
N ARG A 241 8.79 17.38 -7.98
CA ARG A 241 8.73 17.65 -9.42
C ARG A 241 7.89 16.63 -10.20
N LYS A 242 7.89 15.35 -9.78
CA LYS A 242 7.03 14.30 -10.36
C LYS A 242 5.56 14.55 -10.05
N ILE A 243 5.24 14.90 -8.80
CA ILE A 243 3.88 15.26 -8.36
C ILE A 243 3.41 16.50 -9.13
N GLU A 244 4.22 17.55 -9.19
CA GLU A 244 3.90 18.78 -9.90
C GLU A 244 3.63 18.55 -11.39
N PHE A 245 4.43 17.68 -12.04
CA PHE A 245 4.18 17.30 -13.42
C PHE A 245 2.78 16.73 -13.61
N TRP A 246 2.39 15.76 -12.78
CA TRP A 246 1.09 15.12 -12.88
C TRP A 246 -0.07 16.07 -12.57
N ILE A 247 0.08 16.95 -11.58
CA ILE A 247 -0.91 17.98 -11.25
C ILE A 247 -1.09 18.94 -12.45
N ARG A 248 0.01 19.46 -13.00
CA ARG A 248 -0.04 20.43 -14.11
C ARG A 248 -0.49 19.81 -15.43
N GLU A 249 -0.05 18.59 -15.73
CA GLU A 249 -0.39 17.92 -17.00
C GLU A 249 -1.89 17.58 -17.06
N ALA A 250 -2.49 17.23 -15.93
CA ALA A 250 -3.92 16.96 -15.82
C ALA A 250 -4.77 18.20 -15.47
N ASP A 251 -4.16 19.40 -15.37
CA ASP A 251 -4.81 20.65 -14.98
C ASP A 251 -5.65 20.54 -13.69
N LEU A 252 -5.07 19.88 -12.68
CA LEU A 252 -5.74 19.60 -11.41
C LEU A 252 -5.54 20.77 -10.44
N ASP A 253 -6.63 21.19 -9.80
CA ASP A 253 -6.61 22.16 -8.70
C ASP A 253 -6.49 21.43 -7.36
N LEU A 254 -5.26 21.02 -7.03
CA LEU A 254 -4.94 20.31 -5.80
C LEU A 254 -4.02 21.14 -4.90
N ASP A 255 -4.33 21.19 -3.61
CA ASP A 255 -3.45 21.74 -2.58
C ASP A 255 -2.55 20.63 -2.02
N VAL A 256 -1.33 20.52 -2.55
CA VAL A 256 -0.32 19.54 -2.10
C VAL A 256 0.97 20.25 -1.69
N THR A 257 1.46 19.99 -0.49
CA THR A 257 2.80 20.43 -0.05
C THR A 257 3.71 19.24 0.23
N LEU A 258 5.02 19.47 0.12
CA LEU A 258 6.05 18.49 0.46
C LEU A 258 7.17 19.17 1.25
N ASP A 259 7.40 18.69 2.47
CA ASP A 259 8.33 19.28 3.42
C ASP A 259 9.31 18.24 3.98
N PRO A 260 10.63 18.38 3.78
CA PRO A 260 11.62 17.57 4.49
C PRO A 260 11.69 17.96 5.97
N ILE A 261 11.37 17.04 6.87
CA ILE A 261 11.16 17.34 8.30
C ILE A 261 12.21 16.76 9.25
N VAL A 262 13.01 15.81 8.77
CA VAL A 262 13.97 15.06 9.59
C VAL A 262 15.39 15.24 9.05
N LEU A 263 16.35 15.33 9.97
CA LEU A 263 17.75 15.66 9.71
C LEU A 263 17.96 16.95 8.90
N THR A 264 17.21 18.00 9.26
CA THR A 264 17.54 19.37 8.86
C THR A 264 18.92 19.77 9.40
N PRO A 265 19.62 20.76 8.80
CA PRO A 265 20.94 21.17 9.29
C PRO A 265 20.88 21.59 10.76
N GLU A 266 19.82 22.29 11.13
CA GLU A 266 19.60 22.77 12.50
C GLU A 266 19.37 21.60 13.47
N GLN A 267 18.65 20.54 13.06
CA GLN A 267 18.51 19.32 13.85
C GLN A 267 19.86 18.61 14.01
N CYS A 268 20.62 18.42 12.92
CA CYS A 268 21.93 17.77 13.00
C CYS A 268 22.89 18.49 13.96
N GLU A 269 22.90 19.82 13.95
CA GLU A 269 23.67 20.63 14.90
C GLU A 269 23.12 20.52 16.33
N ARG A 270 21.81 20.69 16.51
CA ARG A 270 21.14 20.63 17.82
C ARG A 270 21.38 19.30 18.55
N TYR A 271 21.24 18.19 17.83
CA TYR A 271 21.42 16.85 18.38
C TYR A 271 22.90 16.39 18.36
N ARG A 272 23.82 17.23 17.85
CA ARG A 272 25.26 16.95 17.74
C ARG A 272 25.53 15.59 17.07
N LEU A 273 24.83 15.34 15.97
CA LEU A 273 24.89 14.05 15.29
C LEU A 273 26.23 13.86 14.58
N PRO A 274 26.77 12.63 14.54
CA PRO A 274 28.02 12.34 13.88
C PRO A 274 27.92 12.57 12.37
N ARG A 275 29.07 12.87 11.77
CA ARG A 275 29.25 13.05 10.32
C ARG A 275 30.05 11.87 9.76
N THR A 276 29.53 11.25 8.72
CA THR A 276 30.19 10.15 7.99
C THR A 276 30.74 10.68 6.66
N PRO A 277 31.96 10.32 6.24
CA PRO A 277 32.50 10.74 4.95
C PRO A 277 31.58 10.35 3.79
N LEU A 278 31.44 11.26 2.82
CA LEU A 278 30.72 10.97 1.57
C LEU A 278 31.54 10.03 0.68
N LYS A 279 30.85 9.20 -0.09
CA LYS A 279 31.49 8.33 -1.10
C LYS A 279 32.19 9.17 -2.16
N GLU A 280 33.38 8.74 -2.60
CA GLU A 280 34.15 9.43 -3.65
C GLU A 280 33.38 9.55 -4.98
N THR A 281 32.46 8.61 -5.24
CA THR A 281 31.63 8.59 -6.44
C THR A 281 30.43 9.55 -6.40
N GLU A 282 30.14 10.19 -5.25
CA GLU A 282 29.04 11.14 -5.11
C GLU A 282 29.41 12.49 -5.74
N ARG A 283 28.96 12.69 -6.98
CA ARG A 283 29.26 13.89 -7.79
C ARG A 283 28.80 15.20 -7.15
N ARG A 284 27.84 15.15 -6.23
CA ARG A 284 27.28 16.33 -5.55
C ARG A 284 28.01 16.68 -4.25
N ALA A 285 28.96 15.86 -3.81
CA ALA A 285 29.65 16.00 -2.52
C ALA A 285 30.28 17.39 -2.34
N ALA A 286 31.07 17.86 -3.30
CA ALA A 286 31.77 19.15 -3.20
C ALA A 286 30.82 20.34 -2.98
N LYS A 287 29.67 20.37 -3.68
CA LYS A 287 28.66 21.44 -3.53
C LYS A 287 27.94 21.34 -2.19
N PHE A 288 27.67 20.13 -1.73
CA PHE A 288 27.02 19.87 -0.45
C PHE A 288 27.93 20.27 0.72
N GLU A 289 29.18 19.81 0.73
CA GLU A 289 30.12 20.09 1.81
C GLU A 289 30.48 21.57 1.89
N LYS A 290 30.57 22.26 0.76
CA LYS A 290 30.74 23.72 0.72
C LYS A 290 29.60 24.45 1.45
N ARG A 291 28.40 23.90 1.44
CA ARG A 291 27.20 24.53 2.02
C ARG A 291 26.95 24.11 3.46
N PHE A 292 27.22 22.85 3.80
CA PHE A 292 26.78 22.24 5.06
C PHE A 292 27.92 21.64 5.91
N GLY A 293 29.16 21.81 5.48
CA GLY A 293 30.31 21.18 6.12
C GLY A 293 30.49 19.72 5.71
N GLN A 294 31.61 19.15 6.13
CA GLN A 294 32.09 17.85 5.69
C GLN A 294 31.17 16.69 6.13
N GLY A 295 31.05 15.68 5.26
CA GLY A 295 30.34 14.43 5.54
C GLY A 295 28.81 14.54 5.49
N ALA A 296 28.14 13.45 5.83
CA ALA A 296 26.69 13.27 5.87
C ALA A 296 26.24 12.73 7.23
N THR A 297 24.94 12.76 7.51
CA THR A 297 24.37 12.16 8.72
C THR A 297 23.25 11.22 8.34
N GLU A 298 23.32 9.97 8.81
CA GLU A 298 22.30 8.95 8.57
C GLU A 298 21.19 9.02 9.62
N LEU A 299 19.97 8.65 9.23
CA LEU A 299 18.80 8.61 10.10
C LEU A 299 19.03 7.73 11.34
N ASP A 300 19.71 6.60 11.15
CA ASP A 300 20.04 5.65 12.21
C ASP A 300 20.87 6.31 13.33
N ALA A 301 21.64 7.37 13.03
CA ALA A 301 22.42 8.09 14.04
C ALA A 301 21.54 8.88 15.03
N LEU A 302 20.38 9.38 14.59
CA LEU A 302 19.44 10.08 15.47
C LEU A 302 18.84 9.12 16.49
N GLU A 303 18.30 7.99 16.03
CA GLU A 303 17.68 7.00 16.91
C GLU A 303 18.70 6.29 17.80
N ALA A 304 19.94 6.06 17.33
CA ALA A 304 20.97 5.45 18.14
C ALA A 304 21.45 6.33 19.30
N LEU A 305 21.54 7.65 19.09
CA LEU A 305 22.07 8.60 20.08
C LEU A 305 20.99 9.28 20.92
N HIS A 306 19.79 9.44 20.35
CA HIS A 306 18.64 10.09 20.98
C HIS A 306 17.36 9.28 20.70
N PRO A 307 17.22 8.07 21.31
CA PRO A 307 16.09 7.19 21.03
C PRO A 307 14.73 7.88 21.24
N GLY A 308 13.83 7.74 20.26
CA GLY A 308 12.49 8.31 20.29
C GLY A 308 12.38 9.76 19.81
N GLU A 309 13.48 10.45 19.51
CA GLU A 309 13.41 11.80 18.94
C GLU A 309 12.88 11.80 17.51
N LEU A 310 13.09 10.75 16.70
CA LEU A 310 12.46 10.61 15.37
C LEU A 310 10.93 10.61 15.50
N ALA A 311 10.40 9.76 16.39
CA ALA A 311 8.96 9.66 16.62
C ALA A 311 8.37 10.99 17.11
N LYS A 312 9.11 11.70 17.97
CA LYS A 312 8.70 13.01 18.50
C LYS A 312 8.71 14.10 17.42
N ILE A 313 9.74 14.17 16.57
CA ILE A 313 9.80 15.14 15.47
C ILE A 313 8.64 14.89 14.50
N ILE A 314 8.48 13.65 14.03
CA ILE A 314 7.40 13.30 13.09
C ILE A 314 6.03 13.55 13.73
N GLY A 315 5.83 13.11 14.97
CA GLY A 315 4.58 13.32 15.69
C GLY A 315 4.22 14.80 15.84
N GLN A 316 5.20 15.66 16.15
CA GLN A 316 4.99 17.11 16.23
C GLN A 316 4.59 17.72 14.89
N GLU A 317 5.25 17.33 13.78
CA GLU A 317 4.93 17.85 12.45
C GLU A 317 3.57 17.33 11.95
N VAL A 318 3.24 16.06 12.17
CA VAL A 318 1.94 15.48 11.84
C VAL A 318 0.82 16.19 12.63
N CYS A 319 1.00 16.41 13.94
CA CYS A 319 0.00 17.08 14.80
C CYS A 319 -0.26 18.55 14.44
N ARG A 320 0.51 19.15 13.52
CA ARG A 320 0.15 20.47 12.95
C ARG A 320 -1.06 20.39 12.02
N TYR A 321 -1.32 19.21 11.47
CA TYR A 321 -2.34 18.98 10.44
C TYR A 321 -3.48 18.09 10.92
N ILE A 322 -3.35 17.44 12.07
CA ILE A 322 -4.41 16.60 12.65
C ILE A 322 -4.76 17.05 14.06
N ASP A 323 -6.02 16.89 14.43
CA ASP A 323 -6.49 17.03 15.80
C ASP A 323 -6.61 15.64 16.44
N THR A 324 -5.65 15.32 17.30
CA THR A 324 -5.60 14.03 18.01
C THR A 324 -6.75 13.83 18.99
N THR A 325 -7.50 14.88 19.32
CA THR A 325 -8.69 14.82 20.19
C THR A 325 -9.99 14.66 19.41
N LEU A 326 -9.98 14.84 18.08
CA LEU A 326 -11.18 14.83 17.24
C LEU A 326 -11.97 13.54 17.41
N SER A 327 -11.32 12.38 17.31
CA SER A 327 -11.98 11.08 17.43
C SER A 327 -12.71 10.90 18.77
N SER A 328 -12.14 11.39 19.87
CA SER A 328 -12.79 11.36 21.19
C SER A 328 -13.98 12.31 21.27
N ARG A 329 -13.87 13.53 20.73
CA ARG A 329 -14.97 14.51 20.70
C ARG A 329 -16.14 14.05 19.83
N VAL A 330 -15.84 13.45 18.67
CA VAL A 330 -16.86 12.85 17.77
C VAL A 330 -17.56 11.70 18.49
N ARG A 331 -16.80 10.81 19.15
CA ARG A 331 -17.38 9.72 19.95
C ARG A 331 -18.31 10.24 21.04
N GLU A 332 -17.92 11.31 21.74
CA GLU A 332 -18.74 11.94 22.76
C GLU A 332 -20.03 12.54 22.18
N ALA A 333 -19.93 13.25 21.05
CA ALA A 333 -21.08 13.80 20.34
C ALA A 333 -22.04 12.69 19.88
N ASN A 334 -21.51 11.62 19.28
CA ASN A 334 -22.28 10.46 18.84
C ASN A 334 -22.97 9.77 20.01
N TRP A 335 -22.29 9.65 21.17
CA TRP A 335 -22.88 9.05 22.35
C TRP A 335 -24.02 9.90 22.95
N ARG A 336 -23.89 11.23 22.93
CA ARG A 336 -24.99 12.14 23.32
C ARG A 336 -26.18 11.97 22.40
N TYR A 337 -25.96 11.99 21.08
CA TYR A 337 -27.01 11.82 20.07
C TYR A 337 -27.70 10.45 20.19
N TRP A 338 -26.92 9.37 20.30
CA TRP A 338 -27.44 8.01 20.49
C TRP A 338 -28.36 7.92 21.72
N ARG A 339 -28.02 8.61 22.82
CA ARG A 339 -28.85 8.62 24.02
C ARG A 339 -30.19 9.32 23.79
N ASP A 340 -30.22 10.40 23.02
CA ASP A 340 -31.46 11.08 22.69
C ASP A 340 -32.33 10.22 21.76
N VAL A 341 -31.73 9.50 20.81
CA VAL A 341 -32.42 8.51 19.97
C VAL A 341 -33.02 7.39 20.83
N LYS A 342 -32.25 6.83 21.78
CA LYS A 342 -32.76 5.82 22.71
C LYS A 342 -33.89 6.33 23.59
N ARG A 343 -33.85 7.59 24.03
CA ARG A 343 -34.97 8.19 24.77
C ARG A 343 -36.24 8.24 23.91
N VAL A 344 -36.13 8.66 22.65
CA VAL A 344 -37.28 8.68 21.73
C VAL A 344 -37.81 7.28 21.48
N GLU A 345 -36.93 6.29 21.24
CA GLU A 345 -37.35 4.89 21.11
C GLU A 345 -38.09 4.40 22.37
N GLU A 346 -37.54 4.63 23.56
CA GLU A 346 -38.17 4.26 24.83
C GLU A 346 -39.53 4.95 25.01
N ASP A 347 -39.63 6.25 24.71
CA ASP A 347 -40.88 7.00 24.83
C ASP A 347 -41.96 6.51 23.86
N VAL A 348 -41.59 6.15 22.62
CA VAL A 348 -42.52 5.56 21.65
C VAL A 348 -42.93 4.14 22.07
N LEU A 349 -41.97 3.30 22.48
CA LEU A 349 -42.23 1.91 22.82
C LEU A 349 -43.08 1.75 24.09
N LYS A 350 -43.07 2.72 25.02
CA LYS A 350 -43.96 2.73 26.21
C LYS A 350 -45.45 2.72 25.87
N GLU A 351 -45.83 3.24 24.71
CA GLU A 351 -47.23 3.27 24.25
C GLU A 351 -47.71 1.90 23.71
N TYR A 352 -46.80 0.93 23.59
CA TYR A 352 -47.09 -0.40 23.07
C TYR A 352 -46.81 -1.46 24.15
N ASP A 353 -47.70 -2.45 24.25
CA ASP A 353 -47.52 -3.57 25.19
C ASP A 353 -46.55 -4.62 24.64
N ILE A 354 -45.27 -4.22 24.52
CA ILE A 354 -44.20 -5.12 24.07
C ILE A 354 -44.03 -6.29 25.04
N ALA A 355 -44.36 -6.10 26.32
CA ALA A 355 -44.33 -7.15 27.34
C ALA A 355 -45.40 -8.23 27.10
N ASP A 356 -46.61 -7.86 26.68
CA ASP A 356 -47.62 -8.84 26.22
C ASP A 356 -47.14 -9.63 25.01
N ILE A 357 -46.53 -8.96 24.02
CA ILE A 357 -46.00 -9.63 22.82
C ILE A 357 -44.89 -10.63 23.20
N GLN A 358 -43.96 -10.23 24.08
CA GLN A 358 -42.93 -11.12 24.61
C GLN A 358 -43.53 -12.31 25.36
N ARG A 359 -44.50 -12.08 26.26
CA ARG A 359 -45.19 -13.16 26.99
C ARG A 359 -45.84 -14.16 26.04
N ARG A 360 -46.56 -13.68 25.03
CA ARG A 360 -47.21 -14.55 24.03
C ARG A 360 -46.20 -15.31 23.17
N TYR A 361 -45.05 -14.71 22.90
CA TYR A 361 -43.93 -15.40 22.24
C TYR A 361 -43.37 -16.52 23.13
N ASP A 362 -43.14 -16.23 24.42
CA ASP A 362 -42.66 -17.22 25.39
C ASP A 362 -43.65 -18.39 25.53
N ASP A 363 -44.96 -18.12 25.55
CA ASP A 363 -46.00 -19.16 25.58
C ASP A 363 -45.96 -20.07 24.34
N LEU A 364 -45.85 -19.49 23.14
CA LEU A 364 -45.73 -20.24 21.88
C LEU A 364 -44.46 -21.10 21.86
N LYS A 365 -43.35 -20.54 22.34
CA LYS A 365 -42.08 -21.25 22.45
C LYS A 365 -42.15 -22.40 23.45
N ASN A 366 -42.76 -22.18 24.62
CA ASN A 366 -42.96 -23.20 25.63
C ASN A 366 -43.83 -24.35 25.08
N ALA A 367 -44.89 -24.03 24.33
CA ALA A 367 -45.72 -25.04 23.67
C ALA A 367 -44.93 -25.87 22.63
N PHE A 368 -44.08 -25.22 21.82
CA PHE A 368 -43.19 -25.93 20.88
C PHE A 368 -42.18 -26.82 21.61
N LYS A 369 -41.57 -26.32 22.70
CA LYS A 369 -40.62 -27.07 23.52
C LYS A 369 -41.25 -28.34 24.10
N VAL A 370 -42.47 -28.26 24.62
CA VAL A 370 -43.23 -29.42 25.13
C VAL A 370 -43.49 -30.46 24.03
N GLY A 371 -43.78 -30.02 22.80
CA GLY A 371 -43.93 -30.91 21.64
C GLY A 371 -42.62 -31.56 21.19
N ALA A 372 -41.50 -30.83 21.27
CA ALA A 372 -40.17 -31.34 20.94
C ALA A 372 -39.68 -32.34 22.00
N GLU A 373 -39.91 -32.09 23.29
CA GLU A 373 -39.55 -33.01 24.40
C GLU A 373 -40.28 -34.36 24.26
N ALA A 374 -41.53 -34.38 23.75
CA ALA A 374 -42.24 -35.62 23.46
C ALA A 374 -41.62 -36.43 22.29
N LEU A 375 -41.15 -35.73 21.24
CA LEU A 375 -40.46 -36.35 20.10
C LEU A 375 -39.05 -36.84 20.48
N GLU A 376 -38.38 -36.12 21.38
CA GLU A 376 -37.09 -36.54 21.97
C GLU A 376 -37.25 -37.80 22.83
N GLU A 377 -38.38 -37.97 23.53
CA GLU A 377 -38.68 -39.21 24.25
C GLU A 377 -38.92 -40.38 23.29
N GLU A 378 -39.69 -40.17 22.21
CA GLU A 378 -39.94 -41.19 21.18
C GLU A 378 -38.65 -41.62 20.47
N THR A 379 -37.79 -40.66 20.13
CA THR A 379 -36.50 -40.95 19.48
C THR A 379 -35.48 -41.60 20.42
N ARG A 380 -35.63 -41.47 21.75
CA ARG A 380 -34.73 -42.11 22.73
C ARG A 380 -34.77 -43.64 22.68
N GLU A 381 -35.93 -44.22 22.35
CA GLU A 381 -36.08 -45.66 22.14
C GLU A 381 -35.88 -46.06 20.67
N LEU A 382 -36.31 -45.22 19.72
CA LEU A 382 -36.30 -45.54 18.29
C LEU A 382 -34.90 -45.46 17.66
N TRP A 383 -34.06 -44.47 18.05
CA TRP A 383 -32.72 -44.29 17.49
C TRP A 383 -31.77 -45.44 17.81
N PRO A 384 -31.70 -45.98 19.04
CA PRO A 384 -30.89 -47.16 19.31
C PRO A 384 -31.32 -48.38 18.48
N GLN A 385 -32.62 -48.57 18.24
CA GLN A 385 -33.13 -49.68 17.42
C GLN A 385 -32.74 -49.52 15.95
N ILE A 386 -32.89 -48.31 15.39
CA ILE A 386 -32.47 -47.99 14.02
C ILE A 386 -30.95 -48.11 13.87
N ALA A 387 -30.17 -47.63 14.84
CA ALA A 387 -28.72 -47.75 14.83
C ALA A 387 -28.28 -49.21 14.86
N GLN A 388 -28.90 -50.04 15.68
CA GLN A 388 -28.59 -51.47 15.78
C GLN A 388 -29.00 -52.25 14.51
N GLU A 389 -30.12 -51.88 13.88
CA GLU A 389 -30.55 -52.45 12.61
C GLU A 389 -29.65 -52.03 11.44
N LEU A 390 -29.18 -50.78 11.45
CA LEU A 390 -28.16 -50.30 10.51
C LEU A 390 -26.86 -51.08 10.71
N GLU A 391 -26.33 -51.16 11.93
CA GLU A 391 -25.10 -51.92 12.25
C GLU A 391 -25.18 -53.39 11.80
N ALA A 392 -26.32 -54.05 12.03
CA ALA A 392 -26.54 -55.42 11.60
C ALA A 392 -26.59 -55.60 10.06
N ARG A 393 -26.84 -54.51 9.33
CA ARG A 393 -26.99 -54.50 7.87
C ARG A 393 -25.85 -53.75 7.16
N ILE A 394 -24.85 -53.25 7.89
CA ILE A 394 -23.66 -52.65 7.28
C ILE A 394 -23.01 -53.73 6.41
N PRO A 395 -22.89 -53.52 5.09
CA PRO A 395 -22.19 -54.46 4.23
C PRO A 395 -20.74 -54.55 4.69
N ALA A 396 -20.21 -55.77 4.82
CA ALA A 396 -18.82 -55.99 5.17
C ALA A 396 -17.94 -55.32 4.10
N PHE A 397 -17.13 -54.36 4.54
CA PHE A 397 -16.14 -53.71 3.70
C PHE A 397 -14.90 -54.60 3.65
N ASP A 398 -14.52 -55.08 2.46
CA ASP A 398 -13.25 -55.78 2.25
C ASP A 398 -12.14 -54.72 2.09
N PRO A 399 -11.21 -54.61 3.05
CA PRO A 399 -10.11 -53.64 2.95
C PRO A 399 -9.25 -53.82 1.69
N ASP A 400 -9.23 -55.02 1.10
CA ASP A 400 -8.48 -55.33 -0.11
C ASP A 400 -9.13 -54.73 -1.38
N GLU A 401 -10.38 -54.26 -1.30
CA GLU A 401 -11.05 -53.50 -2.37
C GLU A 401 -10.65 -52.01 -2.38
N MET A 402 -9.91 -51.52 -1.37
CA MET A 402 -9.37 -50.16 -1.41
C MET A 402 -8.29 -50.03 -2.50
N PRO A 403 -8.35 -49.00 -3.35
CA PRO A 403 -7.28 -48.73 -4.30
C PRO A 403 -6.00 -48.35 -3.55
N GLU A 404 -4.96 -49.18 -3.70
CA GLU A 404 -3.60 -48.86 -3.26
C GLU A 404 -3.10 -47.58 -3.95
N PRO A 405 -2.40 -46.68 -3.24
CA PRO A 405 -1.74 -45.55 -3.87
C PRO A 405 -0.74 -46.05 -4.91
N ARG A 406 -0.68 -45.36 -6.06
CA ARG A 406 0.38 -45.64 -7.04
C ARG A 406 1.74 -45.44 -6.37
N ALA A 407 2.71 -46.30 -6.70
CA ALA A 407 4.06 -46.18 -6.19
C ALA A 407 4.63 -44.77 -6.48
N ALA A 408 5.09 -44.09 -5.43
CA ALA A 408 5.77 -42.82 -5.57
C ALA A 408 7.14 -43.05 -6.24
N THR A 409 7.52 -42.17 -7.16
CA THR A 409 8.86 -42.16 -7.80
C THR A 409 9.64 -40.93 -7.33
N PRO A 410 10.14 -40.91 -6.08
CA PRO A 410 10.99 -39.83 -5.61
C PRO A 410 12.32 -39.82 -6.38
N PRO A 411 12.99 -38.66 -6.52
CA PRO A 411 14.31 -38.60 -7.13
C PRO A 411 15.33 -39.37 -6.28
N ASP A 412 16.20 -40.16 -6.93
CA ASP A 412 17.22 -40.99 -6.26
C ASP A 412 18.20 -40.16 -5.41
N GLU A 413 18.49 -38.93 -5.83
CA GLU A 413 19.36 -37.99 -5.10
C GLU A 413 18.68 -36.62 -4.93
N PRO A 414 17.85 -36.42 -3.90
CA PRO A 414 17.29 -35.10 -3.63
C PRO A 414 18.40 -34.11 -3.22
N LEU A 415 18.24 -32.83 -3.53
CA LEU A 415 19.23 -31.79 -3.20
C LEU A 415 19.52 -31.76 -1.69
N PHE A 416 18.47 -31.93 -0.87
CA PHE A 416 18.55 -32.08 0.57
C PHE A 416 17.89 -33.38 1.00
N ASP A 417 18.59 -34.14 1.82
CA ASP A 417 18.12 -35.37 2.45
C ASP A 417 18.50 -35.29 3.93
N SER A 418 17.50 -35.14 4.80
CA SER A 418 17.71 -35.03 6.23
C SER A 418 18.29 -36.30 6.87
N SER A 419 18.28 -37.43 6.16
CA SER A 419 18.93 -38.67 6.59
C SER A 419 20.43 -38.69 6.30
N ARG A 420 20.94 -37.80 5.42
CA ARG A 420 22.38 -37.67 5.17
C ARG A 420 23.08 -37.08 6.38
N SER A 421 24.30 -37.54 6.64
CA SER A 421 25.16 -36.88 7.61
C SER A 421 25.45 -35.45 7.16
N TYR A 422 25.77 -34.57 8.11
CA TYR A 422 26.08 -33.18 7.80
C TYR A 422 27.16 -33.04 6.70
N LEU A 423 28.20 -33.87 6.75
CA LEU A 423 29.28 -33.83 5.75
C LEU A 423 28.82 -34.36 4.38
N ASP A 424 28.05 -35.43 4.33
CA ASP A 424 27.55 -35.98 3.05
C ASP A 424 26.53 -35.03 2.39
N GLN A 425 25.76 -34.30 3.21
CA GLN A 425 24.82 -33.28 2.73
C GLN A 425 25.55 -32.03 2.21
N ILE A 426 26.65 -31.62 2.84
CA ILE A 426 27.53 -30.55 2.33
C ILE A 426 28.15 -30.97 0.99
N ASP A 427 28.54 -32.23 0.83
CA ASP A 427 29.08 -32.74 -0.43
C ASP A 427 28.03 -32.78 -1.55
N ALA A 428 26.79 -33.15 -1.23
CA ALA A 428 25.68 -33.07 -2.16
C ALA A 428 25.44 -31.63 -2.65
N TYR A 429 25.46 -30.65 -1.72
CA TYR A 429 25.35 -29.23 -2.09
C TYR A 429 26.52 -28.76 -2.95
N ARG A 430 27.75 -29.15 -2.62
CA ARG A 430 28.92 -28.75 -3.41
C ARG A 430 28.92 -29.37 -4.81
N ARG A 431 28.51 -30.63 -4.95
CA ARG A 431 28.33 -31.28 -6.25
C ARG A 431 27.26 -30.57 -7.09
N TRP A 432 26.11 -30.25 -6.48
CA TRP A 432 25.06 -29.46 -7.13
C TRP A 432 25.55 -28.07 -7.59
N GLN A 433 26.41 -27.43 -6.81
CA GLN A 433 27.01 -26.13 -7.12
C GLN A 433 28.23 -26.22 -8.07
N GLY A 434 28.61 -27.41 -8.55
CA GLY A 434 29.79 -27.61 -9.41
C GLY A 434 31.14 -27.41 -8.71
N ARG A 435 31.17 -27.45 -7.37
CA ARG A 435 32.34 -27.14 -6.52
C ARG A 435 33.16 -28.37 -6.07
N GLY A 436 32.80 -29.57 -6.53
CA GLY A 436 33.41 -30.84 -6.11
C GLY A 436 33.16 -31.21 -4.64
N GLY A 437 33.24 -32.50 -4.30
CA GLY A 437 33.07 -32.97 -2.91
C GLY A 437 34.21 -32.54 -1.98
N THR A 438 34.00 -32.64 -0.68
CA THR A 438 35.04 -32.51 0.37
C THR A 438 35.83 -33.80 0.57
N LYS A 439 35.40 -34.89 -0.06
CA LYS A 439 36.15 -36.15 -0.24
C LYS A 439 36.63 -36.32 -1.68
#